data_AF-D3D656-F1
#
_entry.id   AF-D3D656-F1
#
_cell.length_a   1.000
_cell.length_b   1.000
_cell.length_c   1.000
_cell.angle_alpha   90.00
_cell.angle_beta   90.00
_cell.angle_gamma   90.00
#
_symmetry.space_group_name_H-M   'P 1'
#
loop_
_entity.id
_entity.type
_entity.pdbx_description
1 polymer ?
#
loop_
_entity_poly.entity_id
_entity_poly.type
_entity_poly.pdbx_seq_one_letter_code
_entity_poly.pdbx_strand_id
1 'polypeptide(L)'
;MLGSPLPATARQPNPPRPARSRQPHSHPARDTDVRVELSTTGNITPSSAHRGSYEIGEVATLVGLSLRTVRFYEEAGLLVAVGQADGGGPLYDDDALDRFLLIKKMKPLGFTLDEMRALVGLREEIEQDGLPRQRREELHERLSAWVSLAEDKLASLQEQVRVAEDFMVTLHDDTVRARLRFDADPDAY
;
A
#
# COMPACT_ATOMS: atom_id res chain seq x y z
N MET A 1 63.77 47.58 -0.27
CA MET A 1 62.46 46.94 -0.51
C MET A 1 62.72 45.55 -1.06
N LEU A 2 62.56 44.53 -0.21
CA LEU A 2 62.96 43.13 -0.47
C LEU A 2 61.86 42.41 -1.26
N GLY A 3 62.20 41.91 -2.44
CA GLY A 3 61.36 40.99 -3.22
C GLY A 3 61.61 39.55 -2.79
N SER A 4 60.57 38.89 -2.30
CA SER A 4 60.53 37.44 -2.10
C SER A 4 59.54 36.83 -3.10
N PRO A 5 59.92 35.78 -3.85
CA PRO A 5 59.02 35.09 -4.76
C PRO A 5 58.13 34.08 -3.99
N LEU A 6 56.85 34.03 -4.36
CA LEU A 6 55.87 33.03 -3.91
C LEU A 6 56.28 31.63 -4.42
N PRO A 7 56.19 30.57 -3.59
CA PRO A 7 56.40 29.21 -4.06
C PRO A 7 55.18 28.69 -4.84
N ALA A 8 55.44 28.09 -5.99
CA ALA A 8 54.47 27.35 -6.78
C ALA A 8 54.06 26.06 -6.05
N THR A 9 52.80 25.97 -5.61
CA THR A 9 52.23 24.71 -5.11
C THR A 9 52.00 23.76 -6.28
N ALA A 10 52.72 22.65 -6.25
CA ALA A 10 52.61 21.53 -7.17
C ALA A 10 51.20 20.94 -7.17
N ARG A 11 50.68 20.73 -8.38
CA ARG A 11 49.38 20.12 -8.69
C ARG A 11 49.46 18.62 -8.41
N GLN A 12 48.92 18.17 -7.29
CA GLN A 12 48.84 16.76 -6.93
C GLN A 12 47.83 16.06 -7.88
N PRO A 13 48.16 14.89 -8.47
CA PRO A 13 47.23 14.19 -9.36
C PRO A 13 46.05 13.62 -8.57
N ASN A 14 44.83 13.92 -9.02
CA ASN A 14 43.59 13.38 -8.48
C ASN A 14 43.59 11.84 -8.55
N PRO A 15 43.15 11.13 -7.49
CA PRO A 15 42.98 9.69 -7.56
C PRO A 15 41.87 9.30 -8.56
N PRO A 16 41.93 8.10 -9.17
CA PRO A 16 40.90 7.64 -10.08
C PRO A 16 39.56 7.50 -9.34
N ARG A 17 38.49 8.05 -9.94
CA ARG A 17 37.12 7.89 -9.44
C ARG A 17 36.76 6.40 -9.41
N PRO A 18 36.23 5.86 -8.30
CA PRO A 18 35.65 4.53 -8.32
C PRO A 18 34.48 4.50 -9.33
N ALA A 19 34.41 3.41 -10.10
CA ALA A 19 33.36 3.18 -11.08
C ALA A 19 31.98 3.38 -10.43
N ARG A 20 31.10 4.12 -11.12
CA ARG A 20 29.69 4.25 -10.74
C ARG A 20 29.07 2.85 -10.72
N SER A 21 29.00 2.24 -9.55
CA SER A 21 28.02 1.21 -9.27
C SER A 21 26.65 1.84 -9.53
N ARG A 22 25.98 1.40 -10.59
CA ARG A 22 24.57 1.68 -10.82
C ARG A 22 23.79 1.12 -9.61
N GLN A 23 23.57 1.95 -8.60
CA GLN A 23 22.46 1.72 -7.69
C GLN A 23 21.19 1.91 -8.52
N PRO A 24 20.28 0.92 -8.59
CA PRO A 24 18.94 1.19 -9.06
C PRO A 24 18.31 2.15 -8.06
N HIS A 25 18.10 3.39 -8.50
CA HIS A 25 17.28 4.35 -7.78
C HIS A 25 15.84 3.84 -7.86
N SER A 26 15.43 2.98 -6.94
CA SER A 26 14.02 2.78 -6.60
C SER A 26 13.53 4.08 -5.98
N HIS A 27 13.02 4.98 -6.83
CA HIS A 27 12.18 6.07 -6.37
C HIS A 27 11.04 5.45 -5.55
N PRO A 28 10.83 5.82 -4.27
CA PRO A 28 9.54 5.56 -3.66
C PRO A 28 8.51 6.34 -4.47
N ALA A 29 7.61 5.60 -5.11
CA ALA A 29 6.47 6.14 -5.83
C ALA A 29 5.75 7.13 -4.90
N ARG A 30 5.70 8.38 -5.33
CA ARG A 30 5.02 9.46 -4.63
C ARG A 30 3.56 9.07 -4.36
N ASP A 31 3.16 9.32 -3.13
CA ASP A 31 1.79 9.42 -2.65
C ASP A 31 0.83 9.84 -3.76
N THR A 32 -0.05 8.93 -4.14
CA THR A 32 -1.35 9.34 -4.65
C THR A 32 -2.31 9.01 -3.52
N ASP A 33 -2.77 10.06 -2.84
CA ASP A 33 -3.75 10.04 -1.76
C ASP A 33 -4.98 9.20 -2.20
N VAL A 34 -4.97 7.91 -1.86
CA VAL A 34 -6.14 7.06 -1.99
C VAL A 34 -6.99 7.36 -0.77
N ARG A 35 -7.91 8.32 -0.89
CA ARG A 35 -8.95 8.54 0.13
C ARG A 35 -9.90 7.35 0.10
N VAL A 36 -9.58 6.32 0.88
CA VAL A 36 -10.43 5.14 1.06
C VAL A 36 -11.56 5.51 2.00
N GLU A 37 -12.77 5.70 1.46
CA GLU A 37 -13.97 5.72 2.30
C GLU A 37 -14.27 4.29 2.79
N LEU A 38 -13.95 4.04 4.06
CA LEU A 38 -14.25 2.79 4.75
C LEU A 38 -15.70 2.83 5.22
N SER A 39 -16.61 2.26 4.43
CA SER A 39 -17.96 1.93 4.90
C SER A 39 -18.01 0.48 5.38
N THR A 40 -18.54 0.32 6.60
CA THR A 40 -18.61 -0.92 7.39
C THR A 40 -19.66 -1.92 6.89
N THR A 41 -19.28 -3.21 6.97
CA THR A 41 -20.09 -4.46 6.94
C THR A 41 -20.24 -5.19 5.61
N GLY A 42 -19.80 -6.45 5.61
CA GLY A 42 -20.19 -7.48 4.64
C GLY A 42 -19.20 -8.66 4.65
N ASN A 43 -19.56 -9.74 5.36
CA ASN A 43 -18.92 -11.04 5.18
C ASN A 43 -19.11 -11.47 3.72
N ILE A 44 -18.01 -11.74 3.00
CA ILE A 44 -18.06 -12.20 1.62
C ILE A 44 -17.74 -13.69 1.63
N THR A 45 -18.78 -14.51 1.57
CA THR A 45 -18.68 -15.93 1.22
C THR A 45 -19.02 -16.02 -0.27
N PRO A 46 -18.07 -16.32 -1.17
CA PRO A 46 -18.39 -16.45 -2.59
C PRO A 46 -19.16 -17.76 -2.82
N SER A 47 -20.29 -17.64 -3.50
CA SER A 47 -21.15 -18.74 -3.95
C SER A 47 -20.91 -18.95 -5.45
N SER A 48 -20.74 -20.21 -5.85
CA SER A 48 -20.24 -20.69 -7.15
C SER A 48 -21.21 -20.52 -8.35
N ALA A 49 -21.88 -19.38 -8.48
CA ALA A 49 -22.74 -19.09 -9.63
C ALA A 49 -22.85 -17.59 -9.91
N HIS A 50 -21.74 -16.95 -10.31
CA HIS A 50 -21.76 -15.56 -10.77
C HIS A 50 -21.24 -15.50 -12.22
N ARG A 51 -22.13 -15.11 -13.15
CA ARG A 51 -21.92 -15.10 -14.62
C ARG A 51 -21.91 -13.66 -15.17
N GLY A 52 -21.38 -12.69 -14.42
CA GLY A 52 -21.08 -11.37 -14.98
C GLY A 52 -19.77 -11.42 -15.75
N SER A 53 -19.72 -10.83 -16.94
CA SER A 53 -18.47 -10.51 -17.62
C SER A 53 -18.37 -9.00 -17.74
N TYR A 54 -17.34 -8.42 -17.13
CA TYR A 54 -17.17 -6.98 -16.99
C TYR A 54 -15.92 -6.52 -17.72
N GLU A 55 -16.02 -5.40 -18.43
CA GLU A 55 -14.84 -4.71 -18.93
C GLU A 55 -14.10 -4.00 -17.79
N ILE A 56 -12.82 -3.70 -18.00
CA ILE A 56 -11.97 -3.03 -17.01
C ILE A 56 -12.57 -1.71 -16.46
N GLY A 57 -13.31 -0.97 -17.30
CA GLY A 57 -13.99 0.27 -16.90
C GLY A 57 -15.19 0.04 -15.99
N GLU A 58 -15.93 -1.05 -16.24
CA GLU A 58 -17.05 -1.46 -15.39
C GLU A 58 -16.54 -1.96 -14.05
N VAL A 59 -15.47 -2.76 -14.05
CA VAL A 59 -14.78 -3.20 -12.82
C VAL A 59 -14.35 -2.02 -11.97
N ALA A 60 -13.73 -1.00 -12.57
CA ALA A 60 -13.33 0.22 -11.86
C ALA A 60 -14.53 0.89 -11.16
N THR A 61 -15.66 0.95 -11.86
CA THR A 61 -16.91 1.52 -11.33
C THR A 61 -17.48 0.68 -10.19
N LEU A 62 -17.55 -0.64 -10.35
CA LEU A 62 -18.13 -1.58 -9.38
C LEU A 62 -17.31 -1.66 -8.09
N VAL A 63 -15.99 -1.67 -8.18
CA VAL A 63 -15.09 -1.72 -7.02
C VAL A 63 -14.92 -0.33 -6.38
N GLY A 64 -15.32 0.73 -7.09
CA GLY A 64 -15.11 2.12 -6.68
C GLY A 64 -13.62 2.49 -6.64
N LEU A 65 -12.86 2.04 -7.65
CA LEU A 65 -11.45 2.39 -7.85
C LEU A 65 -11.30 3.18 -9.15
N SER A 66 -10.27 4.02 -9.23
CA SER A 66 -9.98 4.67 -10.50
C SER A 66 -9.52 3.65 -11.54
N LEU A 67 -9.82 3.87 -12.82
CA LEU A 67 -9.33 3.03 -13.91
C LEU A 67 -7.80 2.90 -13.90
N ARG A 68 -7.09 3.96 -13.50
CA ARG A 68 -5.62 3.95 -13.32
C ARG A 68 -5.19 2.94 -12.26
N THR A 69 -5.89 2.89 -11.13
CA THR A 69 -5.61 1.96 -10.03
C THR A 69 -5.89 0.51 -10.44
N VAL A 70 -6.99 0.29 -11.14
CA VAL A 70 -7.36 -1.03 -11.69
C VAL A 70 -6.29 -1.54 -12.65
N ARG A 71 -5.86 -0.71 -13.61
CA ARG A 71 -4.76 -1.02 -14.53
C ARG A 71 -3.44 -1.27 -13.83
N PHE A 72 -3.12 -0.49 -12.80
CA PHE A 72 -1.92 -0.72 -12.00
C PHE A 72 -1.89 -2.12 -11.37
N TYR A 73 -3.02 -2.60 -10.85
CA TYR A 73 -3.11 -3.96 -10.29
C TYR A 73 -3.12 -5.05 -11.37
N GLU A 74 -3.69 -4.77 -12.54
CA GLU A 74 -3.61 -5.65 -13.72
C GLU A 74 -2.16 -5.79 -14.21
N GLU A 75 -1.43 -4.69 -14.39
CA GLU A 75 -0.02 -4.68 -14.77
C GLU A 75 0.87 -5.35 -13.71
N ALA A 76 0.48 -5.25 -12.44
CA ALA A 76 1.11 -5.99 -11.36
C ALA A 76 0.80 -7.49 -11.41
N GLY A 77 -0.07 -7.98 -12.30
CA GLY A 77 -0.42 -9.39 -12.46
C GLY A 77 -1.26 -9.96 -11.32
N LEU A 78 -2.00 -9.11 -10.61
CA LEU A 78 -2.88 -9.54 -9.50
C LEU A 78 -4.24 -10.05 -9.99
N LEU A 79 -4.46 -10.05 -11.30
CA LEU A 79 -5.74 -10.31 -11.92
C LEU A 79 -5.54 -11.18 -13.15
N VAL A 80 -6.47 -12.09 -13.38
CA VAL A 80 -6.52 -12.93 -14.57
C VAL A 80 -7.80 -12.57 -15.32
N ALA A 81 -7.64 -12.16 -16.59
CA ALA A 81 -8.79 -11.97 -17.46
C ALA A 81 -9.38 -13.34 -17.84
N VAL A 82 -10.70 -13.47 -17.77
CA VAL A 82 -11.42 -14.70 -18.12
C VAL A 82 -11.71 -14.82 -19.62
N GLY A 83 -11.51 -13.72 -20.36
CA GLY A 83 -11.74 -13.69 -21.80
C GLY A 83 -11.46 -12.32 -22.39
N GLN A 84 -11.96 -12.13 -23.61
CA GLN A 84 -11.81 -10.90 -24.38
C GLN A 84 -13.19 -10.44 -24.85
N ALA A 85 -13.47 -9.14 -24.70
CA ALA A 85 -14.67 -8.51 -25.23
C ALA A 85 -14.63 -8.49 -26.75
N ASP A 86 -15.79 -8.28 -27.39
CA ASP A 86 -15.90 -8.19 -28.85
C ASP A 86 -15.01 -7.08 -29.46
N GLY A 87 -14.68 -6.06 -28.66
CA GLY A 87 -13.75 -4.98 -29.02
C GLY A 87 -12.27 -5.29 -28.77
N GLY A 88 -11.93 -6.50 -28.31
CA GLY A 88 -10.55 -6.88 -28.03
C GLY A 88 -10.02 -6.42 -26.67
N GLY A 89 -10.87 -6.06 -25.70
CA GLY A 89 -10.46 -5.71 -24.33
C GLY A 89 -10.53 -6.90 -23.35
N PRO A 90 -9.74 -6.96 -22.28
CA PRO A 90 -9.86 -8.01 -21.27
C PRO A 90 -11.22 -7.97 -20.56
N LEU A 91 -11.83 -9.14 -20.36
CA LEU A 91 -13.04 -9.34 -19.57
C LEU A 91 -12.71 -9.99 -18.24
N TYR A 92 -13.44 -9.58 -17.21
CA TYR A 92 -13.32 -10.04 -15.84
C TYR A 92 -14.63 -10.62 -15.35
N ASP A 93 -14.57 -11.60 -14.48
CA ASP A 93 -15.75 -12.18 -13.83
C ASP A 93 -15.96 -11.59 -12.44
N ASP A 94 -17.00 -12.08 -11.77
CA ASP A 94 -17.29 -11.71 -10.39
C ASP A 94 -16.17 -12.14 -9.42
N ASP A 95 -15.45 -13.23 -9.70
CA ASP A 95 -14.28 -13.64 -8.91
C ASP A 95 -13.17 -12.57 -8.98
N ALA A 96 -12.98 -11.94 -10.15
CA ALA A 96 -12.05 -10.83 -10.29
C ALA A 96 -12.48 -9.61 -9.48
N LEU A 97 -13.78 -9.33 -9.37
CA LEU A 97 -14.29 -8.27 -8.48
C LEU A 97 -13.95 -8.56 -7.01
N ASP A 98 -14.14 -9.81 -6.58
CA ASP A 98 -13.80 -10.26 -5.22
C ASP A 98 -12.30 -10.06 -4.92
N ARG A 99 -11.41 -10.40 -5.87
CA ARG A 99 -9.97 -10.14 -5.77
C ARG A 99 -9.67 -8.65 -5.60
N PHE A 100 -10.32 -7.80 -6.39
CA PHE A 100 -10.17 -6.35 -6.30
C PHE A 100 -10.60 -5.78 -4.94
N LEU A 101 -11.73 -6.25 -4.42
CA LEU A 101 -12.24 -5.85 -3.11
C LEU A 101 -11.29 -6.28 -1.99
N LEU A 102 -10.67 -7.46 -2.10
CA LEU A 102 -9.64 -7.91 -1.17
C LEU A 102 -8.39 -7.01 -1.23
N ILE A 103 -7.84 -6.79 -2.42
CA ILE A 103 -6.65 -5.93 -2.63
C ILE A 103 -6.89 -4.51 -2.08
N LYS A 104 -8.10 -3.97 -2.31
CA LYS A 104 -8.52 -2.66 -1.78
C LYS A 104 -8.44 -2.59 -0.26
N LYS A 105 -8.83 -3.66 0.45
CA LYS A 105 -8.75 -3.75 1.93
C LYS A 105 -7.31 -3.88 2.43
N MET A 106 -6.44 -4.56 1.67
CA MET A 106 -5.05 -4.81 2.07
C MET A 106 -4.16 -3.58 1.96
N LYS A 107 -4.42 -2.67 1.00
CA LYS A 107 -3.58 -1.49 0.78
C LYS A 107 -3.44 -0.58 2.00
N PRO A 108 -4.51 -0.15 2.70
CA PRO A 108 -4.38 0.71 3.89
C PRO A 108 -3.74 -0.01 5.08
N LEU A 109 -3.77 -1.34 5.11
CA LEU A 109 -3.13 -2.14 6.15
C LEU A 109 -1.61 -2.29 5.94
N GLY A 110 -1.05 -1.68 4.90
CA GLY A 110 0.39 -1.72 4.64
C GLY A 110 0.87 -3.08 4.13
N PHE A 111 0.03 -3.86 3.45
CA PHE A 111 0.49 -5.04 2.72
C PHE A 111 1.24 -4.62 1.44
N THR A 112 2.25 -5.41 1.09
CA THR A 112 3.02 -5.31 -0.15
C THR A 112 2.28 -5.97 -1.31
N LEU A 113 2.69 -5.67 -2.56
CA LEU A 113 2.11 -6.31 -3.74
C LEU A 113 2.33 -7.83 -3.75
N ASP A 114 3.47 -8.29 -3.24
CA ASP A 114 3.79 -9.71 -3.17
C ASP A 114 2.91 -10.42 -2.14
N GLU A 115 2.65 -9.78 -0.99
CA GLU A 115 1.73 -10.29 0.01
C GLU A 115 0.28 -10.34 -0.52
N MET A 116 -0.15 -9.31 -1.24
CA MET A 116 -1.45 -9.29 -1.91
C MET A 116 -1.60 -10.46 -2.88
N ARG A 117 -0.59 -10.71 -3.72
CA ARG A 117 -0.59 -11.83 -4.67
C ARG A 117 -0.66 -13.17 -3.96
N ALA A 118 0.12 -13.33 -2.90
CA ALA A 118 0.17 -14.58 -2.13
C ALA A 118 -1.18 -14.91 -1.47
N LEU A 119 -1.87 -13.91 -0.90
CA LEU A 119 -3.18 -14.12 -0.29
C LEU A 119 -4.28 -14.37 -1.33
N VAL A 120 -4.26 -13.64 -2.46
CA VAL A 120 -5.19 -13.88 -3.57
C VAL A 120 -5.04 -15.31 -4.09
N GLY A 121 -3.82 -15.75 -4.40
CA GLY A 121 -3.57 -17.11 -4.89
C GLY A 121 -3.90 -18.19 -3.85
N LEU A 122 -3.72 -17.91 -2.55
CA LEU A 122 -4.12 -18.82 -1.49
C LEU A 122 -5.65 -19.01 -1.46
N ARG A 123 -6.43 -17.94 -1.63
CA ARG A 123 -7.90 -18.01 -1.66
C ARG A 123 -8.38 -18.82 -2.86
N GLU A 124 -7.80 -18.58 -4.03
CA GLU A 124 -8.09 -19.36 -5.25
C GLU A 124 -7.80 -20.85 -5.04
N GLU A 125 -6.67 -21.18 -4.39
CA GLU A 125 -6.32 -22.57 -4.11
C GLU A 125 -7.32 -23.22 -3.15
N ILE A 126 -7.82 -22.50 -2.14
CA ILE A 126 -8.83 -22.99 -1.20
C ILE A 126 -10.18 -23.28 -1.87
N GLU A 127 -10.53 -22.50 -2.89
CA GLU A 127 -11.78 -22.62 -3.64
C GLU A 127 -11.76 -23.78 -4.65
N GLN A 128 -10.61 -24.43 -4.87
CA GLN A 128 -10.51 -25.57 -5.79
C GLN A 128 -11.25 -26.80 -5.25
N ASP A 129 -12.15 -27.33 -6.08
CA ASP A 129 -12.85 -28.58 -5.81
C ASP A 129 -11.93 -29.80 -5.87
N GLY A 130 -12.26 -30.84 -5.10
CA GLY A 130 -11.58 -32.14 -5.17
C GLY A 130 -10.23 -32.24 -4.46
N LEU A 131 -9.84 -31.22 -3.68
CA LEU A 131 -8.59 -31.27 -2.91
C LEU A 131 -8.58 -32.38 -1.85
N PRO A 132 -7.46 -33.13 -1.70
CA PRO A 132 -7.27 -34.06 -0.60
C PRO A 132 -7.45 -33.37 0.76
N ARG A 133 -7.90 -34.12 1.76
CA ARG A 133 -8.10 -33.58 3.12
C ARG A 133 -6.82 -32.94 3.67
N GLN A 134 -5.68 -33.60 3.50
CA GLN A 134 -4.36 -33.10 3.93
C GLN A 134 -4.04 -31.73 3.30
N ARG A 135 -4.27 -31.58 1.99
CA ARG A 135 -4.04 -30.30 1.31
C ARG A 135 -4.96 -29.20 1.83
N ARG A 136 -6.23 -29.53 2.10
CA ARG A 136 -7.17 -28.58 2.71
C ARG A 136 -6.74 -28.13 4.09
N GLU A 137 -6.21 -29.05 4.91
CA GLU A 137 -5.66 -28.73 6.23
C GLU A 137 -4.44 -27.81 6.11
N GLU A 138 -3.49 -28.10 5.22
CA GLU A 138 -2.33 -27.23 4.95
C GLU A 138 -2.74 -25.81 4.51
N LEU A 139 -3.75 -25.70 3.64
CA LEU A 139 -4.24 -24.40 3.18
C LEU A 139 -4.94 -23.61 4.29
N HIS A 140 -5.67 -24.30 5.18
CA HIS A 140 -6.27 -23.68 6.36
C HIS A 140 -5.20 -23.18 7.33
N GLU A 141 -4.14 -23.95 7.57
CA GLU A 141 -3.02 -23.51 8.40
C GLU A 141 -2.34 -22.27 7.82
N ARG A 142 -2.08 -22.27 6.50
CA ARG A 142 -1.53 -21.10 5.81
C ARG A 142 -2.45 -19.89 5.92
N LEU A 143 -3.76 -20.07 5.75
CA LEU A 143 -4.73 -18.99 5.92
C LEU A 143 -4.75 -18.47 7.37
N SER A 144 -4.64 -19.36 8.37
CA SER A 144 -4.57 -18.94 9.77
C SER A 144 -3.34 -18.06 10.04
N ALA A 145 -2.21 -18.34 9.40
CA ALA A 145 -1.02 -17.48 9.51
C ALA A 145 -1.25 -16.09 8.90
N TRP A 146 -2.02 -16.00 7.81
CA TRP A 146 -2.43 -14.71 7.24
C TRP A 146 -3.37 -13.93 8.16
N VAL A 147 -4.27 -14.61 8.86
CA VAL A 147 -5.13 -13.99 9.88
C VAL A 147 -4.27 -13.39 10.98
N SER A 148 -3.30 -14.14 11.53
CA SER A 148 -2.39 -13.61 12.55
C SER A 148 -1.58 -12.41 12.05
N LEU A 149 -1.07 -12.45 10.81
CA LEU A 149 -0.37 -11.30 10.22
C LEU A 149 -1.27 -10.07 10.09
N ALA A 150 -2.55 -10.25 9.75
CA ALA A 150 -3.51 -9.16 9.67
C ALA A 150 -3.82 -8.58 11.06
N GLU A 151 -3.91 -9.42 12.09
CA GLU A 151 -4.07 -9.01 13.49
C GLU A 151 -2.87 -8.20 13.99
N ASP A 152 -1.64 -8.63 13.67
CA ASP A 152 -0.42 -7.89 14.00
C ASP A 152 -0.38 -6.50 13.35
N LYS A 153 -0.77 -6.42 12.07
CA LYS A 153 -0.86 -5.13 11.35
C LYS A 153 -1.94 -4.22 11.95
N LEU A 154 -3.09 -4.78 12.34
CA LEU A 154 -4.14 -4.04 13.03
C LEU A 154 -3.63 -3.47 14.36
N ALA A 155 -2.95 -4.28 15.17
CA ALA A 155 -2.37 -3.83 16.44
C ALA A 155 -1.36 -2.70 16.23
N SER A 156 -0.51 -2.80 15.19
CA SER A 156 0.44 -1.75 14.85
C SER A 156 -0.25 -0.43 14.46
N LEU A 157 -1.33 -0.49 13.67
CA LEU A 157 -2.09 0.71 13.31
C LEU A 157 -2.80 1.33 14.51
N GLN A 158 -3.36 0.52 15.41
CA GLN A 158 -3.98 1.00 16.64
C GLN A 158 -2.97 1.73 17.52
N GLU A 159 -1.73 1.24 17.61
CA GLU A 159 -0.67 1.93 18.33
C GLU A 159 -0.30 3.26 17.66
N GLN A 160 -0.24 3.32 16.33
CA GLN A 160 -0.02 4.58 15.61
C GLN A 160 -1.14 5.60 15.86
N VAL A 161 -2.39 5.15 15.88
CA VAL A 161 -3.55 6.00 16.22
C VAL A 161 -3.39 6.56 17.62
N ARG A 162 -3.05 5.71 18.60
CA ARG A 162 -2.83 6.14 19.98
C ARG A 162 -1.73 7.20 20.08
N VAL A 163 -0.58 6.99 19.44
CA VAL A 163 0.52 7.97 19.42
C VAL A 163 0.07 9.29 18.80
N ALA A 164 -0.72 9.25 17.73
CA ALA A 164 -1.26 10.45 17.09
C ALA A 164 -2.25 11.18 18.02
N GLU A 165 -3.08 10.45 18.75
CA GLU A 165 -4.00 11.01 19.76
C GLU A 165 -3.24 11.71 20.89
N ASP A 166 -2.21 11.07 21.46
CA ASP A 166 -1.36 11.66 22.51
C ASP A 166 -0.66 12.95 22.03
N PHE A 167 -0.20 12.95 20.77
CA PHE A 167 0.38 14.14 20.15
C PHE A 167 -0.64 15.27 20.00
N MET A 168 -1.88 14.96 19.59
CA MET A 168 -2.95 15.96 19.49
C MET A 168 -3.30 16.59 20.84
N VAL A 169 -3.31 15.79 21.92
CA VAL A 169 -3.52 16.30 23.29
C VAL A 169 -2.40 17.28 23.67
N THR A 170 -1.15 16.90 23.41
CA THR A 170 0.01 17.76 23.68
C THR A 170 -0.10 19.11 22.95
N LEU A 171 -0.47 19.10 21.67
CA LEU A 171 -0.65 20.34 20.90
C LEU A 171 -1.81 21.20 21.40
N HIS A 172 -2.90 20.58 21.87
CA HIS A 172 -4.00 21.32 22.50
C HIS A 172 -3.56 22.01 23.79
N ASP A 173 -2.82 21.30 24.64
CA ASP A 173 -2.28 21.85 25.88
C ASP A 173 -1.34 23.02 25.62
N ASP A 174 -0.45 22.89 24.64
CA ASP A 174 0.47 23.96 24.24
C ASP A 174 -0.29 25.20 23.74
N THR A 175 -1.38 25.00 22.99
CA THR A 175 -2.24 26.09 22.51
C THR A 175 -2.94 26.82 23.67
N VAL A 176 -3.45 26.07 24.66
CA VAL A 176 -4.07 26.66 25.86
C VAL A 176 -3.04 27.42 26.69
N ARG A 177 -1.85 26.85 26.91
CA ARG A 177 -0.77 27.52 27.66
C ARG A 177 -0.31 28.79 26.98
N ALA A 178 -0.15 28.77 25.65
CA ALA A 178 0.21 29.96 24.88
C ALA A 178 -0.82 31.08 25.10
N ARG A 179 -2.12 30.76 25.00
CA ARG A 179 -3.20 31.73 25.22
C ARG A 179 -3.19 32.32 26.63
N LEU A 180 -3.04 31.50 27.67
CA LEU A 180 -2.98 31.97 29.05
C LEU A 180 -1.77 32.89 29.31
N ARG A 181 -0.64 32.64 28.64
CA ARG A 181 0.53 33.52 28.69
C ARG A 181 0.26 34.89 28.05
N PHE A 182 -0.51 34.93 26.96
CA PHE A 182 -0.89 36.19 26.31
C PHE A 182 -1.96 36.97 27.09
N ASP A 183 -2.91 36.27 27.71
CA ASP A 183 -3.98 36.91 28.51
C ASP A 183 -3.48 37.42 29.87
N ALA A 184 -2.36 36.89 30.38
CA ALA A 184 -1.75 37.26 31.66
C ALA A 184 -0.86 38.52 31.62
N ASP A 185 -0.79 39.21 30.48
CA ASP A 185 -0.03 40.47 30.34
C ASP A 185 -0.94 41.64 29.91
N PRO A 186 -1.64 42.29 30.86
CA PRO A 186 -2.49 43.45 30.57
C PRO A 186 -1.70 44.78 30.46
N ASP A 187 -0.42 44.80 30.85
CA ASP A 187 0.34 46.03 31.15
C ASP A 187 1.69 46.12 30.39
N ALA A 188 1.88 45.40 29.28
CA ALA A 188 3.12 45.45 28.49
C ALA A 188 3.39 46.76 27.70
N TYR A 189 2.67 47.86 27.97
CA TYR A 189 2.98 49.17 27.40
C TYR A 189 2.67 50.33 28.36
#